data_AF-A0A958FLS8-F1
#
_entry.id   AF-A0A958FLS8-F1
#
_cell.length_a   1.000
_cell.length_b   1.000
_cell.length_c   1.000
_cell.angle_alpha   90.00
_cell.angle_beta   90.00
_cell.angle_gamma   90.00
#
_symmetry.space_group_name_H-M   'P 1'
#
loop_
_entity.id
_entity.type
_entity.pdbx_description
1 polymer ?
#
loop_
_entity_poly.entity_id
_entity_poly.type
_entity_poly.pdbx_seq_one_letter_code
_entity_poly.pdbx_strand_id
1 'polypeptide(L)'
;AYHSLNVQIDQTITAVAENYLNLLKQEKLLEVNTLAVQRSQDNLDRSEKMFEIGSVAKVDVFRARVNLGNDRISLISQRNTVHQAKQTLNVAMGREPNTPLEISKDVNFDYQLPPLESLLNSAMDQQPEIKRREMELRSRELNVSLSKSSFLPSLSAFFSYGRSNSVFDKIYSDVNQNWSVTVGVQGSFNLFNGFQDMVNHQNAKLNVKSTQIDLEAYKRTLVSNISTTYQRYKDLLEIIEINKENLEAA
;
A
#
# COMPACT_ATOMS: atom_id res chain seq x y z
N ALA A 1 1.76 -2.95 16.56
CA ALA A 1 2.48 -4.01 15.82
C ALA A 1 1.50 -4.94 15.08
N TYR A 2 0.55 -5.59 15.76
CA TYR A 2 -0.42 -6.49 15.10
C TYR A 2 -1.33 -5.80 14.07
N HIS A 3 -2.07 -4.77 14.47
CA HIS A 3 -2.99 -4.08 13.53
C HIS A 3 -2.27 -3.37 12.38
N SER A 4 -1.06 -2.86 12.61
CA SER A 4 -0.23 -2.28 11.54
C SER A 4 0.24 -3.35 10.53
N LEU A 5 0.49 -4.58 10.97
CA LEU A 5 0.80 -5.68 10.07
C LEU A 5 -0.41 -6.06 9.22
N ASN A 6 -1.61 -6.12 9.80
CA ASN A 6 -2.82 -6.41 9.03
C ASN A 6 -3.10 -5.35 7.96
N VAL A 7 -2.89 -4.06 8.26
CA VAL A 7 -2.96 -2.99 7.24
C VAL A 7 -1.98 -3.26 6.09
N GLN A 8 -0.74 -3.66 6.41
CA GLN A 8 0.27 -3.95 5.41
C GLN A 8 -0.09 -5.19 4.57
N ILE A 9 -0.65 -6.23 5.19
CA ILE A 9 -1.12 -7.44 4.51
C ILE A 9 -2.23 -7.09 3.51
N ASP A 10 -3.25 -6.34 3.94
CA ASP A 10 -4.36 -5.93 3.07
C ASP A 10 -3.88 -5.10 1.88
N GLN A 11 -2.92 -4.19 2.11
CA GLN A 11 -2.29 -3.39 1.05
C GLN A 11 -1.51 -4.26 0.06
N THR A 12 -0.75 -5.24 0.54
CA THR A 12 0.00 -6.15 -0.31
C THR A 12 -0.93 -7.04 -1.13
N ILE A 13 -1.97 -7.62 -0.53
CA ILE A 13 -2.97 -8.43 -1.24
C ILE A 13 -3.64 -7.60 -2.33
N THR A 14 -4.08 -6.38 -2.01
CA THR A 14 -4.71 -5.46 -2.97
C THR A 14 -3.75 -5.13 -4.11
N ALA A 15 -2.50 -4.78 -3.81
CA ALA A 15 -1.51 -4.47 -4.83
C ALA A 15 -1.22 -5.66 -5.76
N VAL A 16 -1.14 -6.88 -5.24
CA VAL A 16 -0.96 -8.09 -6.06
C VAL A 16 -2.18 -8.30 -6.97
N ALA A 17 -3.39 -8.16 -6.46
CA ALA A 17 -4.62 -8.28 -7.24
C ALA A 17 -4.70 -7.22 -8.36
N GLU A 18 -4.41 -5.95 -8.05
CA GLU A 18 -4.38 -4.87 -9.03
C GLU A 18 -3.33 -5.10 -10.13
N ASN A 19 -2.13 -5.57 -9.74
CA ASN A 19 -1.08 -5.90 -10.69
C ASN A 19 -1.46 -7.07 -11.60
N TYR A 20 -2.15 -8.09 -11.05
CA TYR A 20 -2.69 -9.20 -11.83
C TYR A 20 -3.73 -8.73 -12.85
N LEU A 21 -4.72 -7.93 -12.42
CA LEU A 21 -5.74 -7.40 -13.31
C LEU A 21 -5.16 -6.45 -14.37
N ASN A 22 -4.15 -5.67 -14.00
CA ASN A 22 -3.43 -4.83 -14.97
C ASN A 22 -2.69 -5.69 -16.00
N LEU A 23 -1.98 -6.75 -15.59
CA LEU A 23 -1.33 -7.67 -16.53
C LEU A 23 -2.33 -8.31 -17.49
N LEU A 24 -3.46 -8.80 -16.98
CA LEU A 24 -4.55 -9.37 -17.79
C LEU A 24 -5.04 -8.37 -18.85
N LYS A 25 -5.28 -7.11 -18.45
CA LYS A 25 -5.64 -6.02 -19.37
C LYS A 25 -4.56 -5.79 -20.43
N GLN A 26 -3.28 -5.75 -20.05
CA GLN A 26 -2.19 -5.54 -21.01
C GLN A 26 -2.05 -6.70 -22.00
N GLU A 27 -2.28 -7.94 -21.57
CA GLU A 27 -2.30 -9.09 -22.48
C GLU A 27 -3.47 -9.01 -23.47
N LYS A 28 -4.65 -8.55 -23.04
CA LYS A 28 -5.78 -8.36 -23.97
C LYS A 28 -5.52 -7.23 -24.96
N LEU A 29 -4.91 -6.11 -24.52
CA LEU A 29 -4.51 -5.03 -25.42
C LEU A 29 -3.43 -5.47 -26.42
N LEU A 30 -2.54 -6.39 -26.03
CA LEU A 30 -1.56 -6.98 -26.94
C LEU A 30 -2.24 -7.77 -28.07
N GLU A 31 -3.29 -8.53 -27.75
CA GLU A 31 -4.11 -9.24 -28.75
C GLU A 31 -4.77 -8.25 -29.72
N VAL A 32 -5.40 -7.18 -29.20
CA VAL A 32 -6.03 -6.13 -30.02
C VAL A 32 -5.03 -5.45 -30.96
N ASN A 33 -3.84 -5.10 -30.46
CA ASN A 33 -2.77 -4.50 -31.29
C ASN A 33 -2.25 -5.47 -32.35
N THR A 34 -2.18 -6.77 -32.03
CA THR A 34 -1.76 -7.80 -32.98
C THR A 34 -2.78 -7.89 -34.13
N LEU A 35 -4.07 -7.90 -33.81
CA LEU A 35 -5.14 -7.87 -34.82
C LEU A 35 -5.13 -6.57 -35.64
N ALA A 36 -4.81 -5.42 -35.02
CA ALA A 36 -4.69 -4.15 -35.75
C ALA A 36 -3.58 -4.19 -36.81
N VAL A 37 -2.39 -4.70 -36.46
CA VAL A 37 -1.28 -4.90 -37.42
C VAL A 37 -1.68 -5.85 -38.55
N GLN A 38 -2.39 -6.93 -38.24
CA GLN A 38 -2.87 -7.85 -39.28
C GLN A 38 -3.82 -7.13 -40.25
N ARG A 39 -4.80 -6.37 -39.73
CA ARG A 39 -5.74 -5.63 -40.58
C ARG A 39 -5.07 -4.55 -41.43
N SER A 40 -4.10 -3.81 -40.90
CA SER A 40 -3.39 -2.80 -41.68
C SER A 40 -2.45 -3.43 -42.71
N GLN A 41 -1.91 -4.62 -42.46
CA GLN A 41 -1.19 -5.41 -43.45
C GLN A 41 -2.12 -5.82 -44.60
N ASP A 42 -3.28 -6.41 -44.29
CA ASP A 42 -4.26 -6.83 -45.29
C ASP A 42 -4.73 -5.63 -46.15
N ASN A 43 -4.91 -4.46 -45.52
CA ASN A 43 -5.27 -3.23 -46.22
C ASN A 43 -4.16 -2.69 -47.14
N LEU A 44 -2.89 -2.80 -46.72
CA LEU A 44 -1.75 -2.45 -47.57
C LEU A 44 -1.71 -3.39 -48.79
N ASP A 45 -1.81 -4.70 -48.57
CA ASP A 45 -1.77 -5.71 -49.64
C ASP A 45 -2.90 -5.49 -50.65
N ARG A 46 -4.10 -5.14 -50.16
CA ARG A 46 -5.24 -4.77 -51.02
C ARG A 46 -4.96 -3.50 -51.82
N SER A 47 -4.42 -2.47 -51.18
CA SER A 47 -4.11 -1.19 -51.84
C SER A 47 -3.03 -1.36 -52.90
N GLU A 48 -2.02 -2.19 -52.65
CA GLU A 48 -0.95 -2.51 -53.62
C GLU A 48 -1.53 -3.20 -54.87
N LYS A 49 -2.37 -4.23 -54.67
CA LYS A 49 -3.07 -4.90 -55.79
C LYS A 49 -3.98 -3.96 -56.58
N MET A 50 -4.72 -3.08 -55.90
CA MET A 50 -5.58 -2.09 -56.57
C MET A 50 -4.77 -1.06 -57.35
N PHE A 51 -3.58 -0.69 -56.89
CA PHE A 51 -2.69 0.21 -57.61
C PHE A 51 -2.13 -0.44 -58.89
N GLU A 52 -1.77 -1.72 -58.83
CA GLU A 52 -1.28 -2.48 -59.99
C GLU A 52 -2.30 -2.54 -61.14
N ILE A 53 -3.59 -2.63 -60.81
CA ILE A 53 -4.68 -2.58 -61.80
C ILE A 53 -5.20 -1.14 -62.07
N GLY A 54 -4.50 -0.11 -61.57
CA GLY A 54 -4.81 1.31 -61.81
C GLY A 54 -6.06 1.85 -61.09
N SER A 55 -6.61 1.11 -60.11
CA SER A 55 -7.86 1.45 -59.43
C SER A 55 -7.70 2.42 -58.24
N VAL A 56 -6.49 2.59 -57.69
CA VAL A 56 -6.17 3.58 -56.64
C VAL A 56 -4.88 4.32 -56.95
N ALA A 57 -4.64 5.46 -56.30
CA ALA A 57 -3.43 6.26 -56.51
C ALA A 57 -2.27 5.76 -55.64
N LYS A 58 -1.03 6.06 -56.07
CA LYS A 58 0.19 5.67 -55.30
C LYS A 58 0.21 6.27 -53.88
N VAL A 59 -0.41 7.43 -53.69
CA VAL A 59 -0.54 8.08 -52.37
C VAL A 59 -1.34 7.22 -51.38
N ASP A 60 -2.34 6.47 -51.84
CA ASP A 60 -3.16 5.62 -50.97
C ASP A 60 -2.36 4.40 -50.49
N VAL A 61 -1.51 3.84 -51.35
CA VAL A 61 -0.53 2.80 -50.96
C VAL A 61 0.44 3.33 -49.90
N PHE A 62 0.98 4.54 -50.09
CA PHE A 62 1.87 5.14 -49.10
C PHE A 62 1.17 5.41 -47.76
N ARG A 63 -0.08 5.87 -47.78
CA ARG A 63 -0.90 6.03 -46.56
C ARG A 63 -1.12 4.69 -45.85
N ALA A 64 -1.50 3.64 -46.57
CA ALA A 64 -1.66 2.31 -46.01
C ALA A 64 -0.35 1.79 -45.38
N ARG A 65 0.79 2.05 -46.03
CA ARG A 65 2.11 1.68 -45.51
C ARG A 65 2.49 2.45 -44.24
N VAL A 66 2.19 3.74 -44.16
CA VAL A 66 2.38 4.54 -42.95
C VAL A 66 1.51 4.02 -41.81
N ASN A 67 0.23 3.70 -42.07
CA ASN A 67 -0.67 3.14 -41.06
C ASN A 67 -0.14 1.80 -40.50
N LEU A 68 0.29 0.88 -41.36
CA LEU A 68 0.94 -0.36 -40.92
C LEU A 68 2.18 -0.10 -40.08
N GLY A 69 3.00 0.89 -40.47
CA GLY A 69 4.16 1.32 -39.68
C GLY A 69 3.77 1.76 -38.26
N ASN A 70 2.74 2.60 -38.15
CA ASN A 70 2.23 3.08 -36.86
C ASN A 70 1.67 1.95 -36.00
N ASP A 71 0.88 1.03 -36.57
CA ASP A 71 0.34 -0.11 -35.84
C ASP A 71 1.44 -1.04 -35.33
N ARG A 72 2.49 -1.26 -36.13
CA ARG A 72 3.66 -2.05 -35.70
C ARG A 72 4.41 -1.39 -34.55
N ILE A 73 4.56 -0.07 -34.57
CA ILE A 73 5.15 0.69 -33.46
C ILE A 73 4.31 0.51 -32.19
N SER A 74 3.00 0.64 -32.27
CA SER A 74 2.07 0.40 -31.16
C SER A 74 2.18 -1.02 -30.61
N LEU A 75 2.27 -2.04 -31.47
CA LEU A 75 2.47 -3.43 -31.06
C LEU A 75 3.78 -3.65 -30.31
N ILE A 76 4.89 -3.06 -30.78
CA ILE A 76 6.19 -3.14 -30.10
C ILE A 76 6.10 -2.49 -28.71
N SER A 77 5.49 -1.30 -28.63
CA SER A 77 5.28 -0.62 -27.35
C SER A 77 4.45 -1.47 -26.38
N GLN A 78 3.33 -2.04 -26.85
CA GLN A 78 2.46 -2.88 -26.03
C GLN A 78 3.17 -4.16 -25.54
N ARG A 79 4.05 -4.77 -26.34
CA ARG A 79 4.88 -5.90 -25.90
C ARG A 79 5.79 -5.52 -24.73
N ASN A 80 6.40 -4.34 -24.78
CA ASN A 80 7.21 -3.83 -23.67
C ASN A 80 6.34 -3.58 -22.43
N THR A 81 5.14 -3.04 -22.59
CA THR A 81 4.20 -2.83 -21.47
C THR A 81 3.78 -4.15 -20.82
N VAL A 82 3.52 -5.21 -21.60
CA VAL A 82 3.26 -6.56 -21.06
C VAL A 82 4.47 -7.09 -20.30
N HIS A 83 5.67 -6.96 -20.86
CA HIS A 83 6.91 -7.39 -20.19
C HIS A 83 7.09 -6.69 -18.83
N GLN A 84 6.92 -5.37 -18.79
CA GLN A 84 6.97 -4.59 -17.54
C GLN A 84 5.89 -5.02 -16.56
N ALA A 85 4.65 -5.24 -17.00
CA ALA A 85 3.57 -5.70 -16.14
C ALA A 85 3.87 -7.08 -15.50
N LYS A 86 4.52 -8.00 -16.24
CA LYS A 86 4.99 -9.28 -15.69
C LYS A 86 6.06 -9.09 -14.62
N GLN A 87 7.02 -8.20 -14.86
CA GLN A 87 8.06 -7.88 -13.87
C GLN A 87 7.48 -7.28 -12.59
N THR A 88 6.57 -6.31 -12.73
CA THR A 88 5.88 -5.69 -11.58
C THR A 88 5.11 -6.71 -10.76
N LEU A 89 4.38 -7.63 -11.41
CA LEU A 89 3.65 -8.68 -10.71
C LEU A 89 4.59 -9.68 -10.01
N ASN A 90 5.70 -10.07 -10.65
CA ASN A 90 6.71 -10.92 -10.00
C ASN A 90 7.25 -10.28 -8.72
N VAL A 91 7.65 -9.00 -8.78
CA VAL A 91 8.14 -8.27 -7.61
C VAL A 91 7.07 -8.16 -6.52
N ALA A 92 5.81 -7.89 -6.89
CA ALA A 92 4.70 -7.83 -5.95
C ALA A 92 4.44 -9.18 -5.24
N MET A 93 4.69 -10.30 -5.93
CA MET A 93 4.61 -11.66 -5.37
C MET A 93 5.90 -12.11 -4.66
N GLY A 94 6.93 -11.26 -4.58
CA GLY A 94 8.22 -11.60 -3.97
C GLY A 94 9.09 -12.56 -4.79
N ARG A 95 8.90 -12.59 -6.11
CA ARG A 95 9.69 -13.41 -7.06
C ARG A 95 10.72 -12.55 -7.80
N GLU A 96 11.74 -13.20 -8.36
CA GLU A 96 12.72 -12.53 -9.23
C GLU A 96 12.02 -11.87 -10.43
N PRO A 97 12.39 -10.62 -10.82
CA PRO A 97 11.63 -9.83 -11.81
C PRO A 97 11.42 -10.54 -13.15
N ASN A 98 12.43 -11.27 -13.62
CA ASN A 98 12.42 -11.92 -14.94
C ASN A 98 11.96 -13.39 -14.90
N THR A 99 11.37 -13.85 -13.79
CA THR A 99 10.84 -15.22 -13.72
C THR A 99 9.72 -15.38 -14.76
N PRO A 100 9.74 -16.43 -15.60
CA PRO A 100 8.65 -16.70 -16.53
C PRO A 100 7.30 -16.75 -15.82
N LEU A 101 6.30 -16.07 -16.40
CA LEU A 101 4.95 -15.95 -15.86
C LEU A 101 3.93 -16.04 -16.99
N GLU A 102 3.02 -16.99 -16.83
CA GLU A 102 1.81 -17.14 -17.64
C GLU A 102 0.61 -17.03 -16.71
N ILE A 103 -0.42 -16.31 -17.17
CA ILE A 103 -1.66 -16.09 -16.43
C ILE A 103 -2.83 -16.70 -17.20
N SER A 104 -3.86 -17.12 -16.47
CA SER A 104 -5.12 -17.52 -17.11
C SER A 104 -5.82 -16.29 -17.69
N LYS A 105 -6.30 -16.41 -18.92
CA LYS A 105 -7.00 -15.33 -19.63
C LYS A 105 -8.51 -15.33 -19.36
N ASP A 106 -9.04 -16.47 -18.91
CA ASP A 106 -10.45 -16.63 -18.61
C ASP A 106 -10.68 -16.30 -17.13
N VAL A 107 -11.02 -15.04 -16.88
CA VAL A 107 -11.45 -14.57 -15.56
C VAL A 107 -12.92 -14.20 -15.64
N ASN A 108 -13.76 -14.96 -14.96
CA ASN A 108 -15.16 -14.60 -14.76
C ASN A 108 -15.26 -13.70 -13.53
N PHE A 109 -15.69 -12.45 -13.73
CA PHE A 109 -15.91 -11.52 -12.64
C PHE A 109 -17.36 -11.63 -12.17
N ASP A 110 -17.56 -11.91 -10.89
CA ASP A 110 -18.86 -11.69 -10.26
C ASP A 110 -19.02 -10.20 -10.01
N TYR A 111 -19.97 -9.59 -10.72
CA TYR A 111 -20.22 -8.17 -10.65
C TYR A 111 -21.17 -7.76 -9.52
N GLN A 112 -21.70 -8.72 -8.75
CA GLN A 112 -22.64 -8.45 -7.66
C GLN A 112 -21.95 -7.78 -6.47
N LEU A 113 -22.44 -6.60 -6.11
CA LEU A 113 -22.02 -5.91 -4.90
C LEU A 113 -23.01 -6.15 -3.75
N PRO A 114 -22.50 -6.38 -2.52
CA PRO A 114 -23.31 -6.26 -1.33
C PRO A 114 -23.92 -4.86 -1.19
N PRO A 115 -25.05 -4.71 -0.48
CA PRO A 115 -25.63 -3.39 -0.21
C PRO A 115 -24.63 -2.46 0.48
N LEU A 116 -24.62 -1.18 0.08
CA LEU A 116 -23.71 -0.17 0.62
C LEU A 116 -23.72 -0.13 2.16
N GLU A 117 -24.89 -0.21 2.78
CA GLU A 117 -25.03 -0.21 4.24
C GLU A 117 -24.30 -1.40 4.89
N SER A 118 -24.38 -2.60 4.28
CA SER A 118 -23.65 -3.77 4.76
C SER A 118 -22.13 -3.57 4.69
N LEU A 119 -21.64 -2.93 3.61
CA LEU A 119 -20.22 -2.63 3.44
C LEU A 119 -19.74 -1.59 4.46
N LEU A 120 -20.55 -0.55 4.70
CA LEU A 120 -20.24 0.50 5.69
C LEU A 120 -20.17 -0.08 7.11
N ASN A 121 -21.15 -0.90 7.50
CA ASN A 121 -21.16 -1.56 8.81
C ASN A 121 -19.94 -2.48 8.98
N SER A 122 -19.68 -3.34 7.99
CA SER A 122 -18.51 -4.22 8.01
C SER A 122 -17.20 -3.44 8.10
N ALA A 123 -17.09 -2.30 7.38
CA ALA A 123 -15.90 -1.47 7.43
C ALA A 123 -15.70 -0.79 8.79
N MET A 124 -16.77 -0.31 9.43
CA MET A 124 -16.66 0.29 10.76
C MET A 124 -16.21 -0.72 11.82
N ASP A 125 -16.64 -1.98 11.71
CA ASP A 125 -16.34 -3.01 12.71
C ASP A 125 -14.99 -3.71 12.49
N GLN A 126 -14.61 -3.91 11.22
CA GLN A 126 -13.52 -4.82 10.88
C GLN A 126 -12.24 -4.12 10.42
N GLN A 127 -12.31 -2.87 9.95
CA GLN A 127 -11.18 -2.16 9.35
C GLN A 127 -9.96 -2.11 10.29
N PRO A 128 -8.82 -2.75 9.93
CA PRO A 128 -7.63 -2.78 10.78
C PRO A 128 -7.08 -1.39 11.14
N GLU A 129 -7.20 -0.40 10.27
CA GLU A 129 -6.72 0.96 10.51
C GLU A 129 -7.55 1.70 11.59
N ILE A 130 -8.85 1.40 11.73
CA ILE A 130 -9.66 1.90 12.87
C ILE A 130 -9.10 1.32 14.17
N LYS A 131 -8.91 0.00 14.22
CA LYS A 131 -8.36 -0.68 15.41
C LYS A 131 -6.96 -0.18 15.76
N ARG A 132 -6.11 0.11 14.76
CA ARG A 132 -4.79 0.70 14.96
C ARG A 132 -4.88 2.07 15.63
N ARG A 133 -5.79 2.93 15.17
CA ARG A 133 -6.00 4.28 15.71
C ARG A 133 -6.65 4.27 17.09
N GLU A 134 -7.53 3.32 17.37
CA GLU A 134 -8.07 3.11 18.72
C GLU A 134 -6.98 2.70 19.72
N MET A 135 -6.07 1.82 19.34
CA MET A 135 -4.91 1.47 20.17
C MET A 135 -3.96 2.66 20.34
N GLU A 136 -3.83 3.51 19.33
CA GLU A 136 -3.07 4.76 19.44
C GLU A 136 -3.72 5.72 20.44
N LEU A 137 -5.04 5.91 20.37
CA LEU A 137 -5.80 6.70 21.34
C LEU A 137 -5.60 6.16 22.76
N ARG A 138 -5.73 4.85 22.94
CA ARG A 138 -5.50 4.20 24.23
C ARG A 138 -4.08 4.42 24.76
N SER A 139 -3.08 4.38 23.89
CA SER A 139 -1.70 4.71 24.23
C SER A 139 -1.56 6.17 24.70
N ARG A 140 -2.24 7.13 24.05
CA ARG A 140 -2.26 8.53 24.50
C ARG A 140 -2.93 8.68 25.88
N GLU A 141 -4.01 7.95 26.15
CA GLU A 141 -4.66 7.95 27.48
C GLU A 141 -3.73 7.42 28.58
N LEU A 142 -2.98 6.36 28.28
CA LEU A 142 -1.96 5.83 29.19
C LEU A 142 -0.82 6.83 29.39
N ASN A 143 -0.42 7.59 28.36
CA ASN A 143 0.56 8.66 28.50
C ASN A 143 0.06 9.81 29.39
N VAL A 144 -1.25 10.12 29.39
CA VAL A 144 -1.83 11.05 30.38
C VAL A 144 -1.66 10.49 31.79
N SER A 145 -1.91 9.19 31.99
CA SER A 145 -1.71 8.54 33.29
C SER A 145 -0.24 8.54 33.71
N LEU A 146 0.69 8.29 32.79
CA LEU A 146 2.13 8.36 33.01
C LEU A 146 2.57 9.80 33.35
N SER A 147 2.06 10.82 32.66
CA SER A 147 2.39 12.21 32.99
C SER A 147 1.93 12.61 34.40
N LYS A 148 0.93 11.93 34.98
CA LYS A 148 0.55 12.13 36.38
C LYS A 148 1.58 11.58 37.35
N SER A 149 2.35 10.55 36.99
CA SER A 149 3.37 10.00 37.88
C SER A 149 4.55 10.95 38.07
N SER A 150 4.76 11.92 37.17
CA SER A 150 5.77 12.97 37.34
C SER A 150 5.53 13.85 38.57
N PHE A 151 4.29 13.89 39.10
CA PHE A 151 3.96 14.60 40.35
C PHE A 151 4.16 13.73 41.61
N LEU A 152 4.67 12.51 41.47
CA LEU A 152 4.91 11.58 42.57
C LEU A 152 6.41 11.38 42.79
N PRO A 153 6.85 11.04 44.02
CA PRO A 153 8.23 10.64 44.25
C PRO A 153 8.57 9.38 43.46
N SER A 154 9.75 9.39 42.84
CA SER A 154 10.35 8.20 42.25
C SER A 154 11.18 7.48 43.31
N LEU A 155 11.10 6.15 43.36
CA LEU A 155 11.88 5.30 44.23
C LEU A 155 12.61 4.27 43.38
N SER A 156 13.92 4.16 43.54
CA SER A 156 14.71 3.13 42.87
C SER A 156 15.59 2.38 43.87
N ALA A 157 15.73 1.09 43.67
CA ALA A 157 16.70 0.26 44.38
C ALA A 157 17.89 0.01 43.45
N PHE A 158 19.09 -0.03 44.02
CA PHE A 158 20.30 -0.35 43.28
C PHE A 158 21.14 -1.37 44.04
N PHE A 159 21.81 -2.21 43.28
CA PHE A 159 22.78 -3.18 43.73
C PHE A 159 24.02 -3.03 42.86
N SER A 160 25.17 -2.86 43.51
CA SER A 160 26.46 -2.82 42.84
C SER A 160 27.39 -3.76 43.57
N TYR A 161 28.09 -4.59 42.82
CA TYR A 161 29.18 -5.40 43.34
C TYR A 161 30.37 -5.27 42.39
N GLY A 162 31.57 -5.20 42.94
CA GLY A 162 32.75 -5.05 42.13
C GLY A 162 34.01 -5.32 42.92
N ARG A 163 35.14 -5.35 42.19
CA ARG A 163 36.45 -5.32 42.80
C ARG A 163 37.15 -4.03 42.46
N SER A 164 37.79 -3.42 43.44
CA SER A 164 38.62 -2.25 43.21
C SER A 164 39.86 -2.30 44.10
N ASN A 165 40.99 -1.90 43.54
CA ASN A 165 42.23 -1.70 44.26
C ASN A 165 42.99 -0.56 43.58
N SER A 166 43.76 0.22 44.35
CA SER A 166 44.59 1.32 43.81
C SER A 166 45.75 0.81 42.95
N VAL A 167 46.12 -0.47 43.09
CA VAL A 167 47.11 -1.17 42.27
C VAL A 167 46.40 -2.20 41.41
N PHE A 168 46.49 -2.06 40.08
CA PHE A 168 45.75 -2.90 39.11
C PHE A 168 45.98 -4.40 39.30
N ASP A 169 47.23 -4.83 39.43
CA ASP A 169 47.58 -6.25 39.58
C ASP A 169 47.01 -6.86 40.88
N LYS A 170 46.79 -6.02 41.90
CA LYS A 170 46.24 -6.47 43.18
C LYS A 170 44.72 -6.72 43.14
N ILE A 171 44.02 -6.20 42.13
CA ILE A 171 42.57 -6.40 41.94
C ILE A 171 42.23 -7.90 41.77
N TYR A 172 43.11 -8.66 41.12
CA TYR A 172 42.89 -10.07 40.78
C TYR A 172 43.81 -11.05 41.53
N SER A 173 44.86 -10.55 42.20
CA SER A 173 45.85 -11.38 42.89
C SER A 173 45.33 -12.16 44.10
N ASP A 174 44.30 -11.64 44.79
CA ASP A 174 43.65 -12.33 45.91
C ASP A 174 42.14 -12.39 45.65
N VAL A 175 41.63 -13.61 45.49
CA VAL A 175 40.22 -13.88 45.14
C VAL A 175 39.27 -13.56 46.29
N ASN A 176 39.77 -13.48 47.52
CA ASN A 176 38.96 -13.27 48.73
C ASN A 176 39.01 -11.81 49.24
N GLN A 177 39.79 -10.94 48.61
CA GLN A 177 39.95 -9.54 49.01
C GLN A 177 39.45 -8.56 47.93
N ASN A 178 39.41 -7.27 48.26
CA ASN A 178 39.07 -6.17 47.35
C ASN A 178 37.65 -6.16 46.80
N TRP A 179 36.74 -6.96 47.36
CA TRP A 179 35.32 -6.93 47.01
C TRP A 179 34.60 -5.78 47.71
N SER A 180 33.78 -5.06 46.97
CA SER A 180 32.77 -4.14 47.50
C SER A 180 31.39 -4.57 47.05
N VAL A 181 30.44 -4.54 47.98
CA VAL A 181 29.03 -4.81 47.72
C VAL A 181 28.25 -3.65 48.33
N THR A 182 27.47 -2.98 47.49
CA THR A 182 26.61 -1.86 47.88
C THR A 182 25.19 -2.17 47.45
N VAL A 183 24.28 -2.23 48.43
CA VAL A 183 22.83 -2.31 48.22
C VAL A 183 22.24 -1.02 48.78
N GLY A 184 21.35 -0.37 48.04
CA GLY A 184 20.71 0.86 48.49
C GLY A 184 19.36 1.09 47.84
N VAL A 185 18.58 1.96 48.47
CA VAL A 185 17.34 2.51 47.91
C VAL A 185 17.50 4.03 47.90
N GLN A 186 17.16 4.66 46.78
CA GLN A 186 17.16 6.11 46.64
C GLN A 186 15.78 6.60 46.21
N GLY A 187 15.33 7.70 46.79
CA GLY A 187 14.11 8.39 46.41
C GLY A 187 14.42 9.77 45.84
N SER A 188 13.70 10.18 44.81
CA SER A 188 13.77 11.54 44.27
C SER A 188 12.38 12.11 44.08
N PHE A 189 12.16 13.32 44.62
CA PHE A 189 10.90 14.05 44.50
C PHE A 189 11.16 15.46 44.01
N ASN A 190 10.51 15.81 42.90
CA ASN A 190 10.60 17.15 42.34
C ASN A 190 9.62 18.09 43.06
N LEU A 191 10.14 19.04 43.83
CA LEU A 191 9.31 20.04 44.52
C LEU A 191 8.84 21.16 43.57
N PHE A 192 9.69 21.57 42.63
CA PHE A 192 9.37 22.61 41.65
C PHE A 192 10.33 22.57 40.46
N ASN A 193 9.78 22.52 39.25
CA ASN A 193 10.53 22.56 37.98
C ASN A 193 10.01 23.63 37.02
N GLY A 194 9.50 24.76 37.52
CA GLY A 194 9.00 25.82 36.65
C GLY A 194 7.71 25.44 35.89
N PHE A 195 6.83 24.65 36.53
CA PHE A 195 5.56 24.15 35.95
C PHE A 195 5.71 23.17 34.77
N GLN A 196 6.90 22.67 34.49
CA GLN A 196 7.14 21.75 33.37
C GLN A 196 6.25 20.50 33.44
N ASP A 197 6.06 19.90 34.62
CA ASP A 197 5.19 18.72 34.77
C ASP A 197 3.71 19.04 34.48
N MET A 198 3.25 20.22 34.86
CA MET A 198 1.89 20.69 34.56
C MET A 198 1.68 20.87 33.05
N VAL A 199 2.63 21.50 32.37
CA VAL A 199 2.59 21.68 30.92
C VAL A 199 2.63 20.33 30.21
N ASN A 200 3.51 19.42 30.64
CA ASN A 200 3.60 18.06 30.08
C ASN A 200 2.28 17.29 30.25
N HIS A 201 1.65 17.39 31.42
CA HIS A 201 0.36 16.76 31.67
C HIS A 201 -0.76 17.35 30.79
N GLN A 202 -0.78 18.68 30.64
CA GLN A 202 -1.75 19.35 29.77
C GLN A 202 -1.54 18.98 28.30
N ASN A 203 -0.30 18.94 27.83
CA ASN A 203 0.05 18.51 26.48
C ASN A 203 -0.37 17.05 26.24
N ALA A 204 -0.18 16.16 27.21
CA ALA A 204 -0.64 14.78 27.11
C ALA A 204 -2.17 14.71 26.92
N LYS A 205 -2.96 15.53 27.63
CA LYS A 205 -4.43 15.61 27.44
C LYS A 205 -4.80 16.15 26.07
N LEU A 206 -4.11 17.19 25.60
CA LEU A 206 -4.33 17.74 24.25
C LEU A 206 -4.03 16.70 23.18
N ASN A 207 -2.98 15.88 23.36
CA ASN A 207 -2.66 14.79 22.44
C ASN A 207 -3.77 13.73 22.39
N VAL A 208 -4.39 13.36 23.52
CA VAL A 208 -5.58 12.47 23.52
C VAL A 208 -6.69 13.07 22.67
N LYS A 209 -7.02 14.35 22.89
CA LYS A 209 -8.08 15.03 22.13
C LYS A 209 -7.76 15.10 20.63
N SER A 210 -6.50 15.39 20.28
CA SER A 210 -6.05 15.39 18.89
C SER A 210 -6.22 14.01 18.26
N THR A 211 -5.70 12.95 18.89
CA THR A 211 -5.81 11.57 18.38
C THR A 211 -7.26 11.09 18.27
N GLN A 212 -8.15 11.53 19.18
CA GLN A 212 -9.57 11.26 19.08
C GLN A 212 -10.20 11.96 17.85
N ILE A 213 -9.86 13.23 17.60
CA ILE A 213 -10.31 13.94 16.41
C ILE A 213 -9.80 13.25 15.13
N ASP A 214 -8.55 12.80 15.13
CA ASP A 214 -7.95 12.10 14.00
C ASP A 214 -8.62 10.74 13.72
N LEU A 215 -9.01 10.00 14.77
CA LEU A 215 -9.79 8.77 14.64
C LEU A 215 -11.16 9.04 14.01
N GLU A 216 -11.89 10.04 14.51
CA GLU A 216 -13.21 10.40 13.99
C GLU A 216 -13.14 10.98 12.57
N ALA A 217 -12.09 11.74 12.25
CA ALA A 217 -11.82 12.19 10.89
C ALA A 217 -11.55 11.01 9.95
N TYR A 218 -10.75 10.03 10.39
CA TYR A 218 -10.49 8.83 9.60
C TYR A 218 -11.78 8.03 9.32
N LYS A 219 -12.65 7.83 10.32
CA LYS A 219 -13.96 7.18 10.13
C LYS A 219 -14.82 7.89 9.09
N ARG A 220 -14.92 9.22 9.16
CA ARG A 220 -15.66 10.02 8.16
C ARG A 220 -15.09 9.87 6.75
N THR A 221 -13.77 9.95 6.61
CA THR A 221 -13.09 9.76 5.32
C THR A 221 -13.31 8.34 4.79
N LEU A 222 -13.30 7.33 5.66
CA LEU A 222 -13.56 5.94 5.26
C LEU A 222 -14.98 5.76 4.72
N VAL A 223 -16.00 6.32 5.40
CA VAL A 223 -17.39 6.30 4.92
C VAL A 223 -17.51 6.99 3.56
N SER A 224 -16.88 8.16 3.41
CA SER A 224 -16.84 8.90 2.14
C SER A 224 -16.20 8.06 1.03
N ASN A 225 -15.02 7.49 1.28
CA ASN A 225 -14.29 6.70 0.29
C ASN A 225 -15.06 5.45 -0.15
N ILE A 226 -15.71 4.74 0.78
CA ILE A 226 -16.53 3.57 0.46
C ILE A 226 -17.71 4.00 -0.41
N SER A 227 -18.41 5.07 -0.02
CA SER A 227 -19.58 5.56 -0.77
C SER A 227 -19.21 6.00 -2.19
N THR A 228 -18.12 6.76 -2.35
CA THR A 228 -17.62 7.19 -3.66
C THR A 228 -17.16 6.01 -4.50
N THR A 229 -16.46 5.04 -3.91
CA THR A 229 -15.98 3.85 -4.63
C THR A 229 -17.14 2.96 -5.07
N TYR A 230 -18.16 2.81 -4.22
CA TYR A 230 -19.38 2.08 -4.53
C TYR A 230 -20.13 2.70 -5.71
N GLN A 231 -20.30 4.03 -5.71
CA GLN A 231 -20.94 4.72 -6.82
C GLN A 231 -20.13 4.59 -8.10
N ARG A 232 -18.81 4.83 -8.04
CA ARG A 232 -17.92 4.69 -9.19
C ARG A 232 -17.98 3.28 -9.79
N TYR A 233 -18.06 2.25 -8.95
CA TYR A 233 -18.20 0.88 -9.42
C TYR A 233 -19.50 0.67 -10.19
N LYS A 234 -20.63 1.17 -9.68
CA LYS A 234 -21.91 1.12 -10.40
C LYS A 234 -21.85 1.83 -11.75
N ASP A 235 -21.27 3.04 -11.79
CA ASP A 235 -21.12 3.80 -13.03
C ASP A 235 -20.26 3.02 -14.05
N LEU A 236 -19.21 2.33 -13.59
CA LEU A 236 -18.36 1.50 -14.45
C LEU A 236 -19.11 0.28 -15.01
N LEU A 237 -20.02 -0.33 -14.25
CA LEU A 237 -20.86 -1.42 -14.77
C LEU A 237 -21.79 -0.94 -15.89
N GLU A 238 -22.40 0.22 -15.72
CA GLU A 238 -23.25 0.84 -16.74
C GLU A 238 -22.44 1.19 -18.00
N ILE A 239 -21.24 1.75 -17.83
CA ILE A 239 -20.32 2.02 -18.95
C ILE A 239 -19.92 0.72 -19.67
N ILE A 240 -19.73 -0.39 -18.95
CA ILE A 240 -19.42 -1.69 -19.55
C ILE A 240 -20.60 -2.18 -20.39
N GLU A 241 -21.83 -2.05 -19.91
CA GLU A 241 -23.04 -2.43 -20.63
C GLU A 241 -23.18 -1.62 -21.93
N ILE A 242 -23.08 -0.29 -21.84
CA ILE A 242 -23.14 0.60 -23.01
C ILE A 242 -22.03 0.27 -24.03
N ASN A 243 -20.81 0.00 -23.56
CA ASN A 243 -19.71 -0.36 -24.47
C ASN A 243 -19.90 -1.71 -25.15
N LYS A 244 -20.60 -2.67 -24.51
CA LYS A 244 -20.97 -3.94 -25.15
C LYS A 244 -21.98 -3.71 -26.26
N GLU A 245 -23.03 -2.94 -26.01
CA GLU A 245 -24.05 -2.60 -27.02
C GLU A 245 -23.42 -1.87 -28.23
N ASN A 246 -22.54 -0.91 -27.98
CA ASN A 246 -21.83 -0.19 -29.05
C ASN A 246 -20.93 -1.12 -29.89
N LEU A 247 -20.36 -2.16 -29.29
CA LEU A 247 -19.52 -3.13 -30.00
C LEU A 247 -20.35 -4.14 -30.80
N GLU A 248 -21.56 -4.49 -30.36
CA GLU A 248 -22.49 -5.31 -31.14
C GLU A 248 -23.08 -4.55 -32.34
N ALA A 249 -23.21 -3.23 -32.25
CA ALA A 249 -23.73 -2.39 -33.31
C ALA A 249 -22.71 -1.98 -34.39
N ALA A 250 -21.41 -2.23 -34.18
CA ALA A 250 -20.31 -1.81 -35.06
C ALA A 250 -19.85 -2.91 -36.03
#